data_AF-B2KEA4-F1
#
_entry.id   AF-B2KEA4-F1
#
_cell.length_a   1.000
_cell.length_b   1.000
_cell.length_c   1.000
_cell.angle_alpha   90.00
_cell.angle_beta   90.00
_cell.angle_gamma   90.00
#
_symmetry.space_group_name_H-M   'P 1'
#
loop_
_entity.id
_entity.type
_entity.pdbx_description
1 polymer ?
#
loop_
_entity_poly.entity_id
_entity_poly.type
_entity_poly.pdbx_seq_one_letter_code
_entity_poly.pdbx_strand_id
1 'polypeptide(L)'
;MKINKKAFTLIEILIVMVIVAVLAAIALPKYIDTVDSGLAKKAYDAMQMVYAAQLRYSAESPSGAFTKNFKLLDVQFPSATISGTDNNKLDFNKFALELTTSEVKTVDLEHIQLVLNFQNQTKRCNVTSASNVSKGQRVCVSLGGMLVTGQTKIYNLP
;
A
#
# COMPACT_ATOMS: atom_id res chain seq x y z
N MET A 1 -36.82 17.99 -44.83
CA MET A 1 -36.37 18.29 -43.44
C MET A 1 -34.86 18.59 -43.49
N LYS A 2 -34.46 19.86 -43.45
CA LYS A 2 -33.05 20.27 -43.57
C LYS A 2 -32.34 20.07 -42.23
N ILE A 3 -31.39 19.15 -42.19
CA ILE A 3 -30.53 18.95 -41.02
C ILE A 3 -29.43 20.02 -41.08
N ASN A 4 -29.53 21.05 -40.24
CA ASN A 4 -28.47 22.02 -40.03
C ASN A 4 -27.30 21.32 -39.32
N LYS A 5 -26.36 20.75 -40.09
CA LYS A 5 -25.12 20.21 -39.55
C LYS A 5 -24.18 21.36 -39.21
N LYS A 6 -24.23 21.84 -37.97
CA LYS A 6 -23.16 22.67 -37.41
C LYS A 6 -21.93 21.79 -37.23
N ALA A 7 -20.92 22.01 -38.08
CA ALA A 7 -19.61 21.40 -37.90
C ALA A 7 -18.83 22.23 -36.89
N PHE A 8 -18.20 21.55 -35.92
CA PHE A 8 -17.21 22.16 -35.02
C PHE A 8 -16.06 22.73 -35.85
N THR A 9 -15.57 23.91 -35.47
CA THR A 9 -14.42 24.49 -36.14
C THR A 9 -13.15 23.74 -35.75
N LEU A 10 -12.18 23.63 -36.67
CA LEU A 10 -10.91 22.97 -36.38
C LEU A 10 -10.15 23.68 -35.24
N ILE A 11 -10.29 25.00 -35.16
CA ILE A 11 -9.67 25.81 -34.11
C ILE A 11 -10.31 25.58 -32.73
N GLU A 12 -11.62 25.32 -32.64
CA GLU A 12 -12.28 24.95 -31.38
C GLU A 12 -11.69 23.66 -30.81
N ILE A 13 -11.51 22.65 -31.64
CA ILE A 13 -10.93 21.38 -31.19
C ILE A 13 -9.45 21.55 -30.83
N LEU A 14 -8.71 22.38 -31.57
CA LEU A 14 -7.29 22.62 -31.31
C LEU A 14 -7.07 23.31 -29.95
N ILE A 15 -7.79 24.39 -29.65
CA ILE A 15 -7.64 25.10 -28.38
C ILE A 15 -8.02 24.20 -27.20
N VAL A 16 -9.09 23.41 -27.34
CA VAL A 16 -9.50 22.45 -26.30
C VAL A 16 -8.41 21.40 -26.07
N MET A 17 -7.83 20.83 -27.13
CA MET A 17 -6.74 19.86 -27.00
C MET A 17 -5.50 20.45 -26.33
N VAL A 18 -5.13 21.70 -26.66
CA VAL A 18 -4.00 22.39 -26.02
C VAL A 18 -4.26 22.58 -24.53
N ILE A 19 -5.46 23.03 -24.14
CA ILE A 19 -5.80 23.22 -22.73
C ILE A 19 -5.78 21.88 -21.97
N VAL A 20 -6.39 20.83 -22.52
CA VAL A 20 -6.40 19.49 -21.89
C VAL A 20 -4.98 18.92 -21.77
N ALA A 21 -4.11 19.14 -22.76
CA ALA A 21 -2.72 18.68 -22.72
C ALA A 21 -1.93 19.32 -21.57
N VAL A 22 -2.09 20.63 -21.35
CA VAL A 22 -1.42 21.34 -20.24
C VAL A 22 -1.93 20.84 -18.89
N LEU A 23 -3.25 20.67 -18.73
CA LEU A 23 -3.84 20.15 -17.49
C LEU A 23 -3.36 18.72 -17.19
N ALA A 24 -3.31 17.85 -18.21
CA ALA A 24 -2.86 16.47 -18.07
C ALA A 24 -1.38 16.38 -17.67
N ALA A 25 -0.51 17.23 -18.24
CA ALA A 25 0.92 17.24 -17.93
C ALA A 25 1.21 17.53 -16.44
N ILE A 26 0.42 18.40 -15.80
CA ILE A 26 0.57 18.74 -14.38
C ILE A 26 -0.13 17.71 -13.47
N ALA A 27 -1.33 17.26 -13.87
CA ALA A 27 -2.16 16.40 -13.04
C ALA A 27 -1.64 14.95 -12.95
N LEU A 28 -1.13 14.39 -14.05
CA LEU A 28 -0.75 12.98 -14.14
C LEU A 28 0.35 12.55 -13.13
N PRO A 29 1.50 13.25 -13.00
CA PRO A 29 2.53 12.83 -12.04
C PRO A 29 2.03 12.88 -10.59
N LYS A 30 1.22 13.89 -10.25
CA LYS A 30 0.62 14.02 -8.92
C LYS A 30 -0.39 12.91 -8.63
N TYR A 31 -1.16 12.50 -9.64
CA TYR A 31 -2.11 11.40 -9.51
C TYR A 31 -1.39 10.08 -9.17
N ILE A 32 -0.27 9.77 -9.83
CA ILE A 32 0.51 8.55 -9.57
C ILE A 32 1.00 8.51 -8.11
N ASP A 33 1.60 9.59 -7.63
CA ASP A 33 2.08 9.68 -6.23
C ASP A 33 0.93 9.52 -5.20
N THR A 34 -0.27 10.00 -5.54
CA THR A 34 -1.47 9.86 -4.70
C THR A 34 -1.98 8.42 -4.68
N VAL A 35 -1.96 7.74 -5.83
CA VAL A 35 -2.33 6.32 -5.93
C VAL A 35 -1.38 5.46 -5.10
N ASP A 36 -0.07 5.70 -5.19
CA ASP A 36 0.94 4.94 -4.44
C ASP A 36 0.80 5.12 -2.94
N SER A 37 0.61 6.37 -2.49
CA SER A 37 0.33 6.66 -1.07
C SER A 37 -0.97 6.01 -0.60
N GLY A 38 -2.00 5.98 -1.45
CA GLY A 38 -3.27 5.30 -1.18
C GLY A 38 -3.13 3.79 -1.08
N LEU A 39 -2.31 3.17 -1.94
CA LEU A 39 -1.99 1.74 -1.88
C LEU A 39 -1.22 1.40 -0.61
N ALA A 40 -0.21 2.22 -0.26
CA ALA A 40 0.54 2.05 0.98
C ALA A 40 -0.36 2.17 2.21
N LYS A 41 -1.32 3.11 2.21
CA LYS A 41 -2.31 3.23 3.29
C LYS A 41 -3.21 1.99 3.39
N LYS A 42 -3.70 1.47 2.27
CA LYS A 42 -4.51 0.24 2.25
C LYS A 42 -3.74 -0.95 2.84
N ALA A 43 -2.47 -1.09 2.45
CA ALA A 43 -1.60 -2.13 3.00
C ALA A 43 -1.37 -1.94 4.51
N TYR A 44 -1.16 -0.70 4.96
CA TYR A 44 -1.02 -0.38 6.38
C TYR A 44 -2.29 -0.72 7.18
N ASP A 45 -3.47 -0.31 6.70
CA ASP A 45 -4.76 -0.59 7.35
C ASP A 45 -5.03 -2.10 7.41
N ALA A 46 -4.75 -2.83 6.32
CA ALA A 46 -4.85 -4.29 6.28
C ALA A 46 -3.90 -4.96 7.29
N MET A 47 -2.66 -4.47 7.39
CA MET A 47 -1.67 -4.95 8.35
C MET A 47 -2.12 -4.75 9.80
N GLN A 48 -2.75 -3.62 10.13
CA GLN A 48 -3.31 -3.37 11.47
C GLN A 48 -4.46 -4.33 11.80
N MET A 49 -5.35 -4.61 10.84
CA MET A 49 -6.44 -5.57 11.05
C MET A 49 -5.90 -6.99 11.29
N VAL A 50 -4.90 -7.41 10.51
CA VAL A 50 -4.21 -8.69 10.72
C VAL A 50 -3.56 -8.74 12.10
N TYR A 51 -2.91 -7.66 12.53
CA TYR A 51 -2.29 -7.61 13.85
C TYR A 51 -3.31 -7.72 14.99
N ALA A 52 -4.45 -7.02 14.88
CA ALA A 52 -5.52 -7.14 15.87
C ALA A 52 -6.05 -8.58 15.97
N ALA A 53 -6.16 -9.29 14.85
CA ALA A 53 -6.56 -10.70 14.86
C ALA A 53 -5.49 -11.63 15.42
N GLN A 54 -4.21 -11.34 15.17
CA GLN A 54 -3.09 -12.05 15.79
C GLN A 54 -3.10 -11.92 17.32
N LEU A 55 -3.43 -10.73 17.85
CA LEU A 55 -3.58 -10.53 19.29
C LEU A 55 -4.74 -11.35 19.87
N ARG A 56 -5.88 -11.44 19.18
CA ARG A 56 -7.01 -12.30 19.60
C ARG A 56 -6.61 -13.77 19.62
N TYR A 57 -5.99 -14.23 18.53
CA TYR A 57 -5.50 -15.61 18.41
C TYR A 57 -4.49 -15.96 19.52
N SER A 58 -3.54 -15.06 19.81
CA SER A 58 -2.56 -15.22 20.88
C SER A 58 -3.24 -15.28 22.26
N ALA A 59 -4.26 -14.46 22.51
CA ALA A 59 -5.01 -14.48 23.78
C ALA A 59 -5.83 -15.77 24.00
N GLU A 60 -6.28 -16.41 22.91
CA GLU A 60 -7.01 -17.68 22.96
C GLU A 60 -6.09 -18.91 22.97
N SER A 61 -4.84 -18.75 22.53
CA SER A 61 -3.87 -19.83 22.42
C SER A 61 -3.23 -20.15 23.78
N PRO A 62 -3.17 -21.43 24.21
CA PRO A 62 -2.57 -21.82 25.50
C PRO A 62 -1.11 -21.41 25.69
N SER A 63 -0.38 -21.24 24.59
CA SER A 63 1.04 -20.86 24.55
C SER A 63 1.29 -19.36 24.37
N GLY A 64 0.24 -18.54 24.17
CA GLY A 64 0.39 -17.12 23.82
C GLY A 64 1.06 -16.87 22.46
N ALA A 65 1.24 -17.91 21.63
CA ALA A 65 2.00 -17.82 20.39
C ALA A 65 1.22 -17.17 19.25
N PHE A 66 1.92 -16.44 18.38
CA PHE A 66 1.39 -15.94 17.12
C PHE A 66 1.44 -17.02 16.03
N THR A 67 0.47 -17.00 15.12
CA THR A 67 0.37 -17.96 14.01
C THR A 67 0.98 -17.42 12.73
N LYS A 68 1.54 -18.31 11.92
CA LYS A 68 1.95 -17.99 10.54
C LYS A 68 0.84 -18.21 9.51
N ASN A 69 -0.32 -18.74 9.91
CA ASN A 69 -1.38 -19.17 9.00
C ASN A 69 -2.60 -18.23 9.08
N PHE A 70 -2.93 -17.58 7.96
CA PHE A 70 -4.07 -16.66 7.85
C PHE A 70 -5.43 -17.34 8.06
N LYS A 71 -5.57 -18.63 7.77
CA LYS A 71 -6.84 -19.38 7.94
C LYS A 71 -7.21 -19.55 9.42
N LEU A 72 -6.24 -19.46 10.32
CA LEU A 72 -6.46 -19.53 11.77
C LEU A 72 -6.81 -18.17 12.37
N LEU A 73 -6.71 -17.09 11.58
CA LEU A 73 -7.09 -15.75 12.01
C LEU A 73 -8.52 -15.46 11.57
N ASP A 74 -9.30 -14.86 12.46
CA ASP A 74 -10.64 -14.35 12.13
C ASP A 74 -10.53 -12.99 11.42
N VAL A 75 -10.03 -13.01 10.19
CA VAL A 75 -9.97 -11.84 9.30
C VAL A 75 -10.49 -12.21 7.92
N GLN A 76 -11.40 -11.39 7.42
CA GLN A 76 -11.94 -11.54 6.08
C GLN A 76 -11.60 -10.32 5.24
N PHE A 77 -10.96 -10.58 4.11
CA PHE A 77 -10.60 -9.58 3.11
C PHE A 77 -11.26 -9.98 1.80
N PRO A 78 -12.40 -9.35 1.42
CA PRO A 78 -13.18 -9.76 0.24
C PRO A 78 -12.41 -9.76 -1.08
N SER A 79 -11.35 -8.96 -1.17
CA SER A 79 -10.52 -8.80 -2.38
C SER A 79 -9.14 -9.44 -2.26
N ALA A 80 -8.91 -10.28 -1.25
CA ALA A 80 -7.64 -10.93 -1.04
C ALA A 80 -7.77 -12.46 -1.06
N THR A 81 -6.74 -13.13 -1.56
CA THR A 81 -6.67 -14.59 -1.62
C THR A 81 -5.57 -15.08 -0.71
N ILE A 82 -5.85 -16.10 0.09
CA ILE A 82 -4.83 -16.76 0.91
C ILE A 82 -3.99 -17.68 0.02
N SER A 83 -2.67 -17.56 0.10
CA SER A 83 -1.71 -18.38 -0.66
C SER A 83 -0.46 -18.72 0.17
N GLY A 84 0.49 -19.42 -0.46
CA GLY A 84 1.72 -19.91 0.18
C GLY A 84 1.56 -21.30 0.79
N THR A 85 2.69 -22.00 0.95
CA THR A 85 2.74 -23.40 1.40
C THR A 85 2.10 -23.60 2.79
N ASP A 86 2.12 -22.56 3.64
CA ASP A 86 1.55 -22.57 4.99
C ASP A 86 0.31 -21.68 5.15
N ASN A 87 -0.31 -21.25 4.05
CA ASN A 87 -1.35 -20.20 4.07
C ASN A 87 -0.85 -18.92 4.77
N ASN A 88 0.44 -18.62 4.59
CA ASN A 88 1.14 -17.52 5.26
C ASN A 88 1.23 -16.27 4.39
N LYS A 89 0.63 -16.27 3.20
CA LYS A 89 0.56 -15.13 2.31
C LYS A 89 -0.91 -14.76 2.08
N LEU A 90 -1.19 -13.48 2.03
CA LEU A 90 -2.49 -12.92 1.70
C LEU A 90 -2.28 -11.95 0.54
N ASP A 91 -2.60 -12.40 -0.67
CA ASP A 91 -2.37 -11.65 -1.89
C ASP A 91 -3.53 -10.72 -2.19
N PHE A 92 -3.22 -9.43 -2.31
CA PHE A 92 -4.07 -8.42 -2.92
C PHE A 92 -3.57 -8.16 -4.35
N ASN A 93 -4.38 -7.49 -5.17
CA ASN A 93 -4.02 -7.21 -6.57
C ASN A 93 -2.69 -6.43 -6.75
N LYS A 94 -2.27 -5.61 -5.77
CA LYS A 94 -1.12 -4.70 -5.88
C LYS A 94 -0.07 -4.84 -4.77
N PHE A 95 -0.29 -5.74 -3.83
CA PHE A 95 0.63 -6.05 -2.73
C PHE A 95 0.18 -7.36 -2.09
N ALA A 96 1.04 -7.98 -1.31
CA ALA A 96 0.66 -9.10 -0.46
C ALA A 96 1.08 -8.84 0.97
N LEU A 97 0.43 -9.49 1.93
CA LEU A 97 0.89 -9.57 3.30
C LEU A 97 1.43 -10.97 3.55
N GLU A 98 2.61 -11.07 4.16
CA GLU A 98 3.22 -12.33 4.55
C GLU A 98 3.35 -12.37 6.08
N LEU A 99 2.89 -13.48 6.66
CA LEU A 99 2.98 -13.77 8.08
C LEU A 99 4.18 -14.64 8.40
N THR A 100 4.84 -14.26 9.49
CA THR A 100 5.80 -15.08 10.21
C THR A 100 5.35 -15.15 11.67
N THR A 101 6.05 -15.93 12.49
CA THR A 101 5.73 -16.04 13.93
C THR A 101 6.08 -14.78 14.73
N SER A 102 6.87 -13.86 14.16
CA SER A 102 7.36 -12.66 14.84
C SER A 102 6.85 -11.36 14.24
N GLU A 103 6.42 -11.38 12.97
CA GLU A 103 6.03 -10.17 12.25
C GLU A 103 5.08 -10.47 11.08
N VAL A 104 4.34 -9.43 10.69
CA VAL A 104 3.68 -9.31 9.40
C VAL A 104 4.46 -8.31 8.55
N LYS A 105 4.68 -8.63 7.28
CA LYS A 105 5.37 -7.76 6.33
C LYS A 105 4.59 -7.66 5.03
N THR A 106 4.68 -6.53 4.34
CA THR A 106 4.19 -6.44 2.96
C THR A 106 5.21 -7.00 1.98
N VAL A 107 4.73 -7.67 0.94
CA VAL A 107 5.51 -8.13 -0.21
C VAL A 107 4.91 -7.50 -1.47
N ASP A 108 5.70 -7.33 -2.52
CA ASP A 108 5.25 -6.82 -3.83
C ASP A 108 4.67 -5.39 -3.81
N LEU A 109 4.83 -4.65 -2.69
CA LEU A 109 4.46 -3.24 -2.59
C LEU A 109 5.55 -2.38 -3.23
N GLU A 110 5.16 -1.48 -4.13
CA GLU A 110 6.13 -0.71 -4.90
C GLU A 110 6.93 0.26 -4.00
N HIS A 111 8.25 0.26 -4.18
CA HIS A 111 9.24 1.11 -3.51
C HIS A 111 9.44 0.97 -2.00
N ILE A 112 8.51 0.35 -1.28
CA ILE A 112 8.54 0.25 0.18
C ILE A 112 8.13 -1.14 0.68
N GLN A 113 8.49 -1.44 1.92
CA GLN A 113 8.07 -2.60 2.68
C GLN A 113 7.61 -2.15 4.06
N LEU A 114 6.35 -2.41 4.39
CA LEU A 114 5.82 -2.22 5.73
C LEU A 114 6.08 -3.47 6.55
N VAL A 115 6.47 -3.29 7.81
CA VAL A 115 6.71 -4.38 8.76
C VAL A 115 6.09 -4.01 10.10
N LEU A 116 5.35 -4.93 10.70
CA LEU A 116 4.84 -4.82 12.07
C LEU A 116 5.31 -6.03 12.85
N ASN A 117 6.13 -5.77 13.87
CA ASN A 117 6.63 -6.80 14.77
C ASN A 117 5.62 -7.06 15.89
N PHE A 118 5.26 -8.32 16.11
CA PHE A 118 4.23 -8.69 17.06
C PHE A 118 4.69 -8.60 18.51
N GLN A 119 5.98 -8.86 18.78
CA GLN A 119 6.56 -8.90 20.12
C GLN A 119 6.73 -7.49 20.68
N ASN A 120 7.31 -6.58 19.87
CA ASN A 120 7.66 -5.24 20.31
C ASN A 120 6.66 -4.17 19.84
N GLN A 121 5.60 -4.58 19.14
CA GLN A 121 4.58 -3.70 18.54
C GLN A 121 5.16 -2.60 17.62
N THR A 122 6.40 -2.77 17.14
CA THR A 122 7.07 -1.77 16.33
C THR A 122 6.58 -1.85 14.90
N LYS A 123 6.06 -0.72 14.40
CA LYS A 123 5.63 -0.57 13.00
C LYS A 123 6.70 0.21 12.25
N ARG A 124 7.14 -0.30 11.11
CA ARG A 124 8.18 0.31 10.29
C ARG A 124 7.77 0.37 8.82
N CYS A 125 8.25 1.42 8.16
CA CYS A 125 8.25 1.56 6.72
C CYS A 125 9.70 1.58 6.23
N ASN A 126 10.08 0.56 5.48
CA ASN A 126 11.41 0.40 4.92
C ASN A 126 11.37 0.73 3.43
N VAL A 127 12.23 1.62 2.95
CA VAL A 127 12.36 1.93 1.53
C VAL A 127 13.22 0.87 0.86
N THR A 128 12.63 0.08 -0.03
CA THR A 128 13.27 -1.06 -0.71
C THR A 128 13.84 -0.70 -2.08
N SER A 129 13.34 0.37 -2.72
CA SER A 129 13.84 0.79 -4.03
C SER A 129 15.24 1.41 -3.95
N ALA A 130 16.16 0.93 -4.79
CA ALA A 130 17.47 1.55 -4.99
C ALA A 130 17.44 2.74 -5.97
N SER A 131 16.56 2.70 -6.97
CA SER A 131 16.46 3.70 -8.04
C SER A 131 15.55 4.88 -7.69
N ASN A 132 14.53 4.66 -6.86
CA ASN A 132 13.51 5.66 -6.53
C ASN A 132 13.38 5.87 -5.02
N VAL A 133 14.51 6.06 -4.34
CA VAL A 133 14.57 6.23 -2.87
C VAL A 133 13.67 7.38 -2.43
N SER A 134 13.75 8.55 -3.09
CA SER A 134 12.95 9.73 -2.72
C SER A 134 11.45 9.49 -2.81
N LYS A 135 10.99 8.64 -3.75
CA LYS A 135 9.56 8.32 -3.89
C LYS A 135 9.10 7.43 -2.72
N GLY A 136 9.86 6.38 -2.39
CA GLY A 136 9.57 5.55 -1.23
C GLY A 136 9.61 6.34 0.08
N GLN A 137 10.55 7.29 0.22
CA GLN A 137 10.60 8.18 1.39
C GLN A 137 9.35 9.05 1.52
N ARG A 138 8.86 9.64 0.40
CA ARG A 138 7.60 10.41 0.41
C ARG A 138 6.42 9.57 0.87
N VAL A 139 6.34 8.31 0.43
CA VAL A 139 5.28 7.38 0.85
C VAL A 139 5.39 7.03 2.33
N CYS A 140 6.58 6.73 2.84
CA CYS A 140 6.74 6.46 4.28
C CYS A 140 6.37 7.68 5.15
N VAL A 141 6.71 8.89 4.71
CA VAL A 141 6.36 10.14 5.41
C VAL A 141 4.85 10.43 5.30
N SER A 142 4.21 10.12 4.17
CA SER A 142 2.74 10.30 4.03
C SER A 142 1.93 9.37 4.93
N LEU A 143 2.51 8.25 5.37
CA LEU A 143 1.96 7.37 6.40
C LEU A 143 2.24 7.86 7.85
N GLY A 144 2.86 9.02 8.02
CA GLY A 144 3.26 9.56 9.33
C GLY A 144 4.61 9.03 9.84
N GLY A 145 5.42 8.44 8.98
CA GLY A 145 6.70 7.85 9.36
C GLY A 145 7.78 8.86 9.73
N MET A 146 8.48 8.60 10.84
CA MET A 146 9.65 9.37 11.28
C MET A 146 10.94 8.57 11.05
N LEU A 147 11.96 9.19 10.46
CA LEU A 147 13.22 8.51 10.16
C LEU A 147 13.89 8.01 11.44
N VAL A 148 14.33 6.76 11.44
CA VAL A 148 15.07 6.16 12.55
C VAL A 148 16.47 6.76 12.61
N THR A 149 16.93 7.15 13.81
CA THR A 149 18.26 7.73 14.03
C THR A 149 19.36 6.82 13.46
N GLY A 150 20.20 7.39 12.58
CA GLY A 150 21.29 6.67 11.93
C GLY A 150 20.89 5.79 10.73
N GLN A 151 19.63 5.85 10.29
CA GLN A 151 19.13 5.17 9.10
C GLN A 151 18.72 6.18 8.02
N THR A 152 18.77 5.79 6.75
CA THR A 152 18.36 6.65 5.61
C THR A 152 17.12 6.14 4.88
N LYS A 153 16.69 4.91 5.21
CA LYS A 153 15.62 4.19 4.51
C LYS A 153 14.59 3.55 5.45
N ILE A 154 14.71 3.74 6.76
CA ILE A 154 13.84 3.10 7.76
C ILE A 154 13.10 4.19 8.53
N TYR A 155 11.78 4.10 8.53
CA TYR A 155 10.89 5.04 9.19
C TYR A 155 10.03 4.30 10.22
N ASN A 156 9.97 4.80 11.46
CA ASN A 156 9.03 4.32 12.46
C ASN A 156 7.65 4.93 12.17
N LEU A 157 6.63 4.08 12.13
CA LEU A 157 5.25 4.48 11.94
C LEU A 157 4.53 4.61 13.29
N PRO A 158 3.50 5.46 13.39
CA PRO A 158 2.64 5.54 14.56
C PRO A 158 1.83 4.25 14.74
#